data_AF-A0A924UWJ1-F1
#
_entry.id   AF-A0A924UWJ1-F1
#
_cell.length_a   1.000
_cell.length_b   1.000
_cell.length_c   1.000
_cell.angle_alpha   90.00
_cell.angle_beta   90.00
_cell.angle_gamma   90.00
#
_symmetry.space_group_name_H-M   'P 1'
#
loop_
_entity.id
_entity.type
_entity.pdbx_description
1 polymer ?
#
loop_
_entity_poly.entity_id
_entity_poly.type
_entity_poly.pdbx_seq_one_letter_code
_entity_poly.pdbx_strand_id
1 'polypeptide(L)'
;MLNSSSYYHIYNHANSDDNLFKEAKNYIFFLEKYHKHIDPIAETIAWCLMPNHFHLLVRIKEEVTLKQDFPKFGTLENLTIEERELKLSYLLSKQFSNFFSSYSQSFNK
;
A
#
# COMPACT_ATOMS: atom_id res chain seq x y z
N MET A 1 -8.52 -5.83 -8.06
CA MET A 1 -8.73 -6.31 -6.67
C MET A 1 -7.42 -6.88 -6.17
N LEU A 2 -7.07 -6.65 -4.90
CA LEU A 2 -5.86 -7.18 -4.28
C LEU A 2 -6.21 -8.44 -3.49
N ASN A 3 -5.40 -9.47 -3.61
CA ASN A 3 -5.62 -10.78 -3.00
C ASN A 3 -4.44 -11.13 -2.09
N SER A 4 -4.70 -11.90 -1.03
CA SER A 4 -3.66 -12.45 -0.17
C SER A 4 -2.72 -13.38 -0.95
N SER A 5 -1.48 -13.50 -0.47
CA SER A 5 -0.44 -14.38 -1.03
C SER A 5 -0.02 -14.09 -2.48
N SER A 6 -0.56 -13.02 -3.08
CA SER A 6 -0.34 -12.66 -4.47
C SER A 6 0.71 -11.55 -4.61
N TYR A 7 1.45 -11.59 -5.72
CA TYR A 7 2.48 -10.60 -6.03
C TYR A 7 1.90 -9.48 -6.89
N TYR A 8 2.30 -8.25 -6.59
CA TYR A 8 1.89 -7.05 -7.31
C TYR A 8 3.10 -6.16 -7.59
N HIS A 9 3.19 -5.71 -8.83
CA HIS A 9 4.03 -4.58 -9.20
C HIS A 9 3.17 -3.32 -9.19
N ILE A 10 3.44 -2.45 -8.23
CA ILE A 10 2.72 -1.20 -8.00
C ILE A 10 3.64 -0.06 -8.41
N TYR A 11 3.17 0.79 -9.30
CA TYR A 11 3.93 1.95 -9.75
C TYR A 11 3.00 3.14 -9.93
N ASN A 12 3.58 4.33 -9.81
CA ASN A 12 2.89 5.57 -10.13
C ASN A 12 3.90 6.59 -10.64
N HIS A 13 3.47 7.42 -11.58
CA HIS A 13 4.26 8.46 -12.21
C HIS A 13 3.57 9.81 -11.98
N ALA A 14 4.36 10.85 -11.69
CA ALA A 14 3.85 12.21 -11.60
C ALA A 14 3.22 12.65 -12.92
N ASN A 15 2.27 13.58 -12.86
CA ASN A 15 1.68 14.13 -14.07
C ASN A 15 2.70 15.02 -14.80
N SER A 16 2.75 14.94 -16.12
CA SER A 16 3.61 15.78 -16.96
C SER A 16 5.09 15.67 -16.56
N ASP A 17 5.84 16.78 -16.66
CA ASP A 17 7.27 16.86 -16.36
C ASP A 17 7.57 17.15 -14.87
N ASP A 18 6.59 17.01 -13.97
CA ASP A 18 6.77 17.27 -12.56
C ASP A 18 7.55 16.15 -11.85
N ASN A 19 8.33 16.52 -10.84
CA ASN A 19 8.94 15.55 -9.93
C ASN A 19 7.97 15.21 -8.78
N LEU A 20 7.73 13.90 -8.60
CA LEU A 20 7.05 13.34 -7.44
C LEU A 20 7.83 13.63 -6.15
N PHE A 21 9.15 13.57 -6.21
CA PHE A 21 10.05 13.88 -5.09
C PHE A 21 10.87 15.13 -5.42
N LYS A 22 10.42 16.29 -4.93
CA LYS A 22 11.03 17.59 -5.21
C LYS A 22 12.29 17.86 -4.38
N GLU A 23 12.36 17.27 -3.19
CA GLU A 23 13.43 17.41 -2.23
C GLU A 23 13.79 16.06 -1.58
N ALA A 24 15.01 15.92 -1.06
CA ALA A 24 15.46 14.70 -0.36
C ALA A 24 14.50 14.26 0.77
N LYS A 25 13.93 15.22 1.51
CA LYS A 25 12.95 14.96 2.58
C LYS A 25 11.67 14.28 2.08
N ASN A 26 11.31 14.44 0.81
CA ASN A 26 10.13 13.80 0.24
C ASN A 26 10.29 12.29 0.12
N TYR A 27 11.49 11.80 -0.24
CA TYR A 27 11.79 10.37 -0.28
C TYR A 27 11.67 9.74 1.10
N ILE A 28 12.23 10.40 2.13
CA ILE A 28 12.15 9.94 3.52
C ILE A 28 10.69 9.88 3.96
N PHE A 29 9.94 10.96 3.76
CA PHE A 29 8.53 11.02 4.11
C PHE A 29 7.69 9.96 3.39
N PHE A 30 7.97 9.70 2.10
CA PHE A 30 7.31 8.63 1.34
C PHE A 30 7.55 7.26 1.98
N LEU A 31 8.81 6.94 2.31
CA LEU A 31 9.17 5.68 2.96
C LEU A 31 8.56 5.55 4.37
N GLU A 32 8.47 6.64 5.13
CA GLU A 32 7.77 6.63 6.42
C GLU A 32 6.28 6.30 6.27
N LYS A 33 5.60 6.87 5.26
CA LYS A 33 4.19 6.54 4.98
C LYS A 33 4.03 5.13 4.45
N TYR A 34 4.97 4.67 3.64
CA TYR A 34 5.02 3.30 3.15
C TYR A 34 5.12 2.33 4.34
N HIS A 35 6.09 2.52 5.23
CA HIS A 35 6.28 1.69 6.42
C HIS A 35 5.04 1.67 7.31
N LYS A 36 4.37 2.80 7.47
CA LYS A 36 3.15 2.90 8.28
C LYS A 36 1.96 2.13 7.69
N HIS A 37 1.81 2.14 6.37
CA HIS A 37 0.57 1.71 5.70
C HIS A 37 0.71 0.38 4.95
N ILE A 38 1.89 0.06 4.41
CA ILE A 38 2.11 -1.07 3.50
C ILE A 38 2.83 -2.24 4.16
N ASP A 39 3.94 -2.01 4.87
CA ASP A 39 4.68 -3.06 5.59
C ASP A 39 3.80 -3.97 6.48
N PRO A 40 2.72 -3.46 7.10
CA PRO A 40 1.89 -4.32 7.90
C PRO A 40 1.06 -5.31 7.08
N ILE A 41 0.73 -4.98 5.83
CA ILE A 41 -0.12 -5.82 4.97
C ILE A 41 0.64 -6.54 3.85
N ALA A 42 1.89 -6.17 3.58
CA ALA A 42 2.65 -6.70 2.46
C ALA A 42 4.13 -6.89 2.80
N GLU A 43 4.74 -7.91 2.18
CA GLU A 43 6.18 -8.13 2.14
C GLU A 43 6.76 -7.38 0.95
N THR A 44 7.80 -6.58 1.18
CA THR A 44 8.49 -5.84 0.10
C THR A 44 9.58 -6.71 -0.51
N ILE A 45 9.48 -7.00 -1.80
CA ILE A 45 10.45 -7.81 -2.52
C ILE A 45 11.52 -6.93 -3.17
N ALA A 46 11.10 -5.83 -3.79
CA ALA A 46 11.99 -4.85 -4.41
C ALA A 46 11.30 -3.49 -4.51
N TRP A 47 12.07 -2.41 -4.61
CA TRP A 47 11.56 -1.08 -4.85
C TRP A 47 12.56 -0.19 -5.59
N CYS A 48 12.06 0.84 -6.27
CA CYS A 48 12.84 1.88 -6.93
C CYS A 48 12.11 3.22 -6.80
N LEU A 49 12.82 4.27 -6.36
CA LEU A 49 12.31 5.64 -6.29
C LEU A 49 13.12 6.51 -7.25
N MET A 50 12.45 7.07 -8.25
CA MET A 50 12.99 8.03 -9.20
C MET A 50 12.32 9.40 -8.98
N PRO A 51 12.96 10.51 -9.34
CA PRO A 51 12.42 11.86 -9.08
C PRO A 51 10.96 12.05 -9.50
N ASN A 52 10.54 11.46 -10.62
CA ASN A 52 9.19 11.58 -11.18
C ASN A 52 8.29 10.35 -10.99
N HIS A 53 8.79 9.20 -10.51
CA HIS A 53 7.96 8.00 -10.33
C HIS A 53 8.56 6.97 -9.37
N PHE A 54 7.76 5.99 -8.96
CA PHE A 54 8.23 4.87 -8.15
C PHE A 54 7.74 3.53 -8.67
N HIS A 55 8.46 2.47 -8.31
CA HIS A 55 8.10 1.08 -8.52
C HIS A 55 8.23 0.32 -7.19
N LEU A 56 7.23 -0.49 -6.84
CA LEU A 56 7.18 -1.33 -5.65
C LEU A 56 6.77 -2.74 -6.10
N LEU A 57 7.60 -3.73 -5.82
CA LEU A 57 7.24 -5.14 -5.98
C LEU A 57 6.94 -5.69 -4.59
N VAL A 58 5.68 -6.06 -4.37
CA VAL A 58 5.20 -6.52 -3.07
C VAL A 58 4.45 -7.84 -3.19
N ARG A 59 4.49 -8.65 -2.13
CA ARG A 59 3.61 -9.80 -1.94
C ARG A 59 2.65 -9.47 -0.82
N ILE A 60 1.34 -9.58 -1.05
CA ILE A 60 0.37 -9.40 0.03
C ILE A 60 0.51 -10.59 0.99
N LYS A 61 0.55 -10.29 2.30
CA LYS A 61 0.65 -11.32 3.34
C LYS A 61 -0.55 -12.27 3.30
N GLU A 62 -0.39 -13.43 3.90
CA GLU A 62 -1.46 -14.42 4.00
C GLU A 62 -2.60 -13.90 4.88
N GLU A 63 -3.84 -14.32 4.61
CA GLU A 63 -5.01 -13.84 5.37
C GLU A 63 -4.88 -14.14 6.87
N VAL A 64 -4.28 -15.28 7.23
CA VAL A 64 -4.03 -15.64 8.63
C VAL A 64 -3.13 -14.63 9.33
N THR A 65 -2.03 -14.21 8.69
CA THR A 65 -1.10 -13.20 9.20
C THR A 65 -1.76 -11.83 9.28
N LEU A 66 -2.53 -11.45 8.25
CA LEU A 66 -3.25 -10.17 8.23
C LEU A 66 -4.25 -10.06 9.39
N LYS A 67 -4.95 -11.15 9.73
CA LYS A 67 -5.90 -11.17 10.86
C LYS A 67 -5.21 -11.05 12.22
N GLN A 68 -4.06 -11.71 12.38
CA GLN A 68 -3.30 -11.70 13.62
C GLN A 68 -2.69 -10.34 13.90
N ASP A 69 -2.03 -9.76 12.90
CA ASP A 69 -1.27 -8.53 13.06
C ASP A 69 -2.17 -7.29 13.01
N PHE A 70 -3.31 -7.36 12.31
CA PHE A 70 -4.21 -6.23 12.09
C PHE A 70 -5.64 -6.56 12.51
N PRO A 71 -6.07 -6.16 13.72
CA PRO A 71 -7.42 -6.41 14.24
C PRO A 71 -8.56 -5.93 13.32
N LYS A 72 -8.31 -4.93 12.46
CA LYS A 72 -9.28 -4.44 11.46
C LYS A 72 -9.64 -5.51 10.41
N PHE A 73 -8.78 -6.50 10.19
CA PHE A 73 -9.01 -7.65 9.31
C PHE A 73 -9.66 -8.84 10.05
N GLY A 74 -9.82 -8.76 11.39
CA GLY A 74 -10.48 -9.81 12.18
C GLY A 74 -11.98 -9.93 11.94
N THR A 75 -12.65 -8.88 11.44
CA THR A 75 -14.11 -8.87 11.20
C THR A 75 -14.57 -9.62 9.93
N LEU A 76 -13.84 -10.67 9.54
CA LEU A 76 -14.16 -11.51 8.39
C LEU A 76 -14.90 -12.80 8.79
N GLU A 77 -15.21 -12.96 10.07
CA GLU A 77 -15.97 -14.11 10.59
C GLU A 77 -17.43 -14.05 10.10
N ASN A 78 -18.04 -15.22 9.89
CA ASN A 78 -19.44 -15.37 9.44
C ASN A 78 -19.79 -14.81 8.05
N LEU A 79 -18.79 -14.38 7.26
CA LEU A 79 -18.97 -14.06 5.84
C LEU A 79 -18.86 -15.30 4.97
N THR A 80 -19.62 -15.32 3.88
CA THR A 80 -19.36 -16.25 2.76
C THR A 80 -17.96 -16.05 2.22
N ILE A 81 -17.47 -17.02 1.44
CA ILE A 81 -16.13 -16.95 0.82
C ILE A 81 -16.03 -15.70 -0.07
N GLU A 82 -17.03 -15.45 -0.90
CA GLU A 82 -17.06 -14.31 -1.83
C GLU A 82 -17.08 -12.96 -1.11
N GLU A 83 -17.89 -12.81 -0.06
CA GLU A 83 -17.94 -11.58 0.75
C GLU A 83 -16.62 -11.35 1.49
N ARG A 84 -15.99 -12.41 2.00
CA ARG A 84 -14.70 -12.36 2.67
C ARG A 84 -13.62 -11.86 1.73
N GLU A 85 -13.53 -12.43 0.53
CA GLU A 85 -12.56 -12.04 -0.50
C GLU A 85 -12.76 -10.57 -0.92
N LEU A 86 -14.00 -10.17 -1.17
CA LEU A 86 -14.33 -8.79 -1.54
C LEU A 86 -13.95 -7.80 -0.43
N LYS A 87 -14.29 -8.11 0.82
CA LYS A 87 -13.98 -7.26 1.98
C LYS A 87 -12.49 -7.20 2.25
N LEU A 88 -11.77 -8.32 2.11
CA LEU A 88 -10.31 -8.35 2.23
C LEU A 88 -9.65 -7.46 1.17
N SER A 89 -10.03 -7.63 -0.10
CA SER A 89 -9.54 -6.80 -1.21
C SER A 89 -9.81 -5.31 -0.97
N TYR A 90 -10.99 -4.96 -0.45
CA TYR A 90 -11.32 -3.58 -0.07
C TYR A 90 -10.39 -3.04 1.02
N LEU A 91 -10.18 -3.79 2.10
CA LEU A 91 -9.33 -3.38 3.22
C LEU A 91 -7.87 -3.19 2.78
N LEU A 92 -7.35 -4.10 1.95
CA LEU A 92 -6.02 -3.98 1.33
C LEU A 92 -5.92 -2.71 0.49
N SER A 93 -6.87 -2.51 -0.42
CA SER A 93 -6.92 -1.32 -1.30
C SER A 93 -7.01 -0.02 -0.49
N LYS A 94 -7.71 -0.05 0.65
CA LYS A 94 -7.81 1.09 1.56
C LYS A 94 -6.47 1.48 2.19
N GLN A 95 -5.60 0.52 2.50
CA GLN A 95 -4.24 0.84 2.99
C GLN A 95 -3.40 1.56 1.94
N PHE A 96 -3.42 1.07 0.69
CA PHE A 96 -2.75 1.76 -0.43
C PHE A 96 -3.34 3.16 -0.67
N SER A 97 -4.65 3.30 -0.59
CA SER A 97 -5.32 4.61 -0.70
C SER A 97 -4.88 5.56 0.41
N ASN A 98 -4.78 5.08 1.66
CA ASN A 98 -4.30 5.89 2.79
C ASN A 98 -2.83 6.29 2.59
N PHE A 99 -2.00 5.36 2.14
CA PHE A 99 -0.59 5.62 1.80
C PHE A 99 -0.46 6.75 0.78
N PHE A 100 -1.04 6.59 -0.41
CA PHE A 100 -0.94 7.59 -1.47
C PHE A 100 -1.55 8.94 -1.05
N SER A 101 -2.72 8.92 -0.41
CA SER A 101 -3.37 10.15 0.05
C SER A 101 -2.52 10.89 1.08
N SER A 102 -1.89 10.16 2.02
CA SER A 102 -1.04 10.76 3.04
C SER A 102 0.21 11.42 2.47
N TYR A 103 0.73 10.89 1.37
CA TYR A 103 1.85 11.49 0.64
C TYR A 103 1.38 12.73 -0.13
N SER A 104 0.32 12.62 -0.94
CA SER A 104 -0.19 13.75 -1.74
C SER A 104 -0.64 14.93 -0.90
N GLN A 105 -1.24 14.70 0.28
CA GLN A 105 -1.64 15.79 1.18
C GLN A 105 -0.46 16.56 1.79
N SER A 106 0.76 16.02 1.75
CA SER A 106 1.94 16.73 2.26
C SER A 106 2.34 17.93 1.40
N PHE A 107 1.87 18.01 0.15
CA PHE A 107 2.11 19.15 -0.74
C PHE A 107 1.19 20.34 -0.46
N ASN A 108 0.11 20.15 0.31
CA ASN A 108 -0.85 21.21 0.66
C ASN A 108 -0.51 21.88 2.01
N LYS A 109 0.72 21.74 2.48
CA LYS A 109 1.19 22.27 3.77
C LYS A 109 2.17 23.42 3.58
#